data_AF-A0A3M8QA64-F1
#
_entry.id   AF-A0A3M8QA64-F1
#
_cell.length_a   1.000
_cell.length_b   1.000
_cell.length_c   1.000
_cell.angle_alpha   90.00
_cell.angle_beta   90.00
_cell.angle_gamma   90.00
#
_symmetry.space_group_name_H-M   'P 1'
#
loop_
_entity.id
_entity.type
_entity.pdbx_description
1 polymer ?
#
loop_
_entity_poly.entity_id
_entity_poly.type
_entity_poly.pdbx_seq_one_letter_code
_entity_poly.pdbx_strand_id
1 'polypeptide(L)'
;MKNSFEIVNEAMLSQPVDLDQLCSDLGIKLSRKRLPENMSGKIERKEENKFEITVNKKHGEYRQRFTIAHEIGHFILHRHLMGTGITDSIAYRTSDCENKNSNIKDSHEVEANRFAAALLLPKDQVIEKYNNLTGSVSYKISELASYFEVSTTAMNIRLKTFRLIN
;
A
#
# COMPACT_ATOMS: atom_id res chain seq x y z
N MET A 1 5.97 24.23 1.14
CA MET A 1 5.17 23.07 0.69
C MET A 1 5.66 21.87 1.46
N LYS A 2 4.75 21.02 1.95
CA LYS A 2 5.15 19.76 2.59
C LYS A 2 5.77 18.84 1.55
N ASN A 3 6.81 18.11 1.91
CA ASN A 3 7.36 17.07 1.03
C ASN A 3 6.48 15.79 1.12
N SER A 4 6.65 14.87 0.17
CA SER A 4 5.80 13.67 0.11
C SER A 4 5.89 12.76 1.34
N PHE A 5 7.03 12.73 2.05
CA PHE A 5 7.18 11.94 3.28
C PHE A 5 6.45 12.58 4.47
N GLU A 6 6.43 13.91 4.56
CA GLU A 6 5.67 14.63 5.59
C GLU A 6 4.17 14.35 5.45
N ILE A 7 3.64 14.36 4.22
CA ILE A 7 2.24 14.03 3.93
C ILE A 7 1.92 12.60 4.37
N VAL A 8 2.79 11.64 4.05
CA VAL A 8 2.62 10.23 4.45
C VAL A 8 2.64 10.08 5.97
N ASN A 9 3.59 10.74 6.65
CA ASN A 9 3.70 10.68 8.11
C ASN A 9 2.47 11.24 8.81
N GLU A 10 1.91 12.34 8.30
CA GLU A 10 0.67 12.92 8.83
C GLU A 10 -0.53 12.00 8.63
N ALA A 11 -0.66 11.40 7.45
CA ALA A 11 -1.73 10.44 7.18
C ALA A 11 -1.67 9.21 8.10
N MET A 12 -0.47 8.81 8.52
CA MET A 12 -0.28 7.70 9.46
C MET A 12 -0.74 8.02 10.89
N LEU A 13 -0.95 9.29 11.27
CA LEU A 13 -1.36 9.68 12.63
C LEU A 13 -2.79 9.24 12.97
N SER A 14 -3.63 9.03 11.95
CA SER A 14 -5.00 8.52 12.10
C SER A 14 -5.12 7.11 11.56
N GLN A 15 -5.93 6.27 12.22
CA GLN A 15 -6.20 4.91 11.79
C GLN A 15 -7.69 4.63 11.68
N PRO A 16 -8.12 3.86 10.68
CA PRO A 16 -7.32 3.35 9.56
C PRO A 16 -6.82 4.50 8.66
N VAL A 17 -5.64 4.34 8.05
CA VAL A 17 -5.10 5.39 7.15
C VAL A 17 -6.10 5.63 6.00
N ASP A 18 -6.49 6.89 5.80
CA ASP A 18 -7.34 7.29 4.67
C ASP A 18 -6.48 7.37 3.40
N LEU A 19 -6.54 6.31 2.59
CA LEU A 19 -5.75 6.21 1.38
C LEU A 19 -6.29 7.08 0.24
N ASP A 20 -7.59 7.39 0.24
CA ASP A 20 -8.20 8.27 -0.76
C ASP A 20 -7.73 9.71 -0.54
N GLN A 21 -7.78 10.17 0.72
CA GLN A 21 -7.26 11.47 1.10
C GLN A 21 -5.74 11.55 0.88
N LEU A 22 -4.99 10.51 1.27
CA LEU A 22 -3.54 10.46 1.04
C LEU A 22 -3.19 10.55 -0.46
N CYS A 23 -3.91 9.83 -1.33
CA CYS A 23 -3.72 9.97 -2.78
C CYS A 23 -3.99 11.41 -3.24
N SER A 24 -5.08 12.03 -2.76
CA SER A 24 -5.40 13.43 -3.09
C SER A 24 -4.30 14.39 -2.65
N ASP A 25 -3.80 14.26 -1.42
CA ASP A 25 -2.77 15.14 -0.86
C ASP A 25 -1.43 14.99 -1.59
N LEU A 26 -1.14 13.79 -2.10
CA LEU A 26 0.04 13.52 -2.94
C LEU A 26 -0.15 13.97 -4.40
N GLY A 27 -1.32 14.48 -4.79
CA GLY A 27 -1.63 14.85 -6.17
C GLY A 27 -1.81 13.65 -7.12
N ILE A 28 -2.15 12.48 -6.57
CA ILE A 28 -2.36 11.24 -7.31
C ILE A 28 -3.85 11.03 -7.52
N LYS A 29 -4.26 10.82 -8.77
CA LYS A 29 -5.64 10.43 -9.07
C LYS A 29 -5.85 8.97 -8.70
N LEU A 30 -6.83 8.69 -7.84
CA LEU A 30 -7.22 7.32 -7.50
C LEU A 30 -8.47 6.89 -8.28
N SER A 31 -8.40 5.73 -8.95
CA SER A 31 -9.49 5.17 -9.76
C SER A 31 -9.77 3.71 -9.35
N ARG A 32 -11.03 3.37 -9.06
CA ARG A 32 -11.48 1.97 -8.84
C ARG A 32 -12.19 1.45 -10.09
N LYS A 33 -11.52 0.62 -10.90
CA LYS A 33 -12.02 0.14 -12.21
C LYS A 33 -12.05 -1.38 -12.28
N ARG A 34 -12.84 -1.95 -13.20
CA ARG A 34 -12.73 -3.40 -13.49
C ARG A 34 -11.43 -3.62 -14.24
N LEU A 35 -10.51 -4.37 -13.65
CA LEU A 35 -9.28 -4.81 -14.30
C LEU A 35 -9.36 -6.32 -14.59
N PRO A 36 -8.50 -6.85 -15.48
CA PRO A 36 -8.31 -8.29 -15.63
C PRO A 36 -8.05 -8.97 -14.28
N GLU A 37 -8.45 -10.23 -14.12
CA GLU A 37 -8.43 -10.91 -12.81
C GLU A 37 -7.02 -11.11 -12.26
N ASN A 38 -6.03 -11.25 -13.12
CA ASN A 38 -4.64 -11.33 -12.75
C ASN A 38 -4.07 -9.98 -12.28
N MET A 39 -4.71 -8.86 -12.59
CA MET A 39 -4.24 -7.52 -12.28
C MET A 39 -4.94 -6.95 -11.06
N SER A 40 -4.16 -6.63 -10.04
CA SER A 40 -4.72 -6.06 -8.81
C SER A 40 -4.76 -4.54 -8.81
N GLY A 41 -3.78 -3.93 -9.43
CA GLY A 41 -3.69 -2.49 -9.59
C GLY A 41 -2.47 -2.12 -10.43
N LYS A 42 -2.36 -0.82 -10.68
CA LYS A 42 -1.24 -0.20 -11.36
C LYS A 42 -1.13 1.27 -10.98
N ILE A 43 0.07 1.80 -11.10
CA ILE A 43 0.34 3.22 -11.14
C ILE A 43 0.89 3.60 -12.51
N GLU A 44 0.41 4.75 -13.02
CA GLU A 44 0.80 5.28 -14.31
C GLU A 44 1.12 6.77 -14.22
N ARG A 45 2.22 7.20 -14.85
CA ARG A 45 2.48 8.62 -15.11
C ARG A 45 1.71 9.04 -16.36
N LYS A 46 0.70 9.90 -16.21
CA LYS A 46 -0.14 10.40 -17.32
C LYS A 46 0.49 11.57 -18.05
N GLU A 47 1.11 12.48 -17.30
CA GLU A 47 1.77 13.68 -17.81
C GLU A 47 2.98 14.00 -16.92
N GLU A 48 3.67 15.10 -17.21
CA GLU A 48 4.69 15.61 -16.31
C GLU A 48 4.09 15.86 -14.92
N ASN A 49 4.62 15.17 -13.91
CA ASN A 49 4.19 15.25 -12.51
C ASN A 49 2.71 14.88 -12.24
N LYS A 50 2.00 14.24 -13.17
CA LYS A 50 0.64 13.72 -12.94
C LYS A 50 0.62 12.20 -12.94
N PHE A 51 0.11 11.62 -11.86
CA PHE A 51 0.06 10.18 -11.65
C PHE A 51 -1.38 9.71 -11.41
N GLU A 52 -1.70 8.53 -11.91
CA GLU A 52 -2.98 7.86 -11.65
C GLU A 52 -2.72 6.45 -11.09
N ILE A 53 -3.29 6.15 -9.94
CA ILE A 53 -3.41 4.80 -9.39
C ILE A 53 -4.75 4.23 -9.83
N THR A 54 -4.74 3.05 -10.45
CA THR A 54 -5.95 2.28 -10.71
C THR A 54 -5.92 0.98 -9.93
N VAL A 55 -6.95 0.72 -9.13
CA VAL A 55 -7.12 -0.53 -8.38
C VAL A 55 -8.30 -1.35 -8.92
N ASN A 56 -8.17 -2.67 -8.87
CA ASN A 56 -9.21 -3.58 -9.33
C ASN A 56 -10.40 -3.60 -8.36
N LYS A 57 -11.52 -3.05 -8.81
CA LYS A 57 -12.77 -2.94 -8.03
C LYS A 57 -13.42 -4.28 -7.68
N LYS A 58 -13.01 -5.38 -8.34
CA LYS A 58 -13.50 -6.74 -8.02
C LYS A 58 -12.88 -7.29 -6.72
N HIS A 59 -11.75 -6.75 -6.26
CA HIS A 59 -11.09 -7.24 -5.07
C HIS A 59 -11.78 -6.76 -3.79
N GLY A 60 -11.73 -7.57 -2.73
CA GLY A 60 -12.21 -7.16 -1.41
C GLY A 60 -11.41 -5.96 -0.86
N GLU A 61 -12.03 -5.21 0.06
CA GLU A 61 -11.53 -3.92 0.54
C GLU A 61 -10.10 -3.99 1.08
N TYR A 62 -9.77 -4.98 1.93
CA TYR A 62 -8.41 -5.15 2.45
C TYR A 62 -7.35 -5.34 1.35
N ARG A 63 -7.70 -6.05 0.27
CA ARG A 63 -6.80 -6.25 -0.88
C ARG A 63 -6.69 -4.97 -1.71
N GLN A 64 -7.77 -4.20 -1.84
CA GLN A 64 -7.71 -2.89 -2.48
C GLN A 64 -6.82 -1.93 -1.67
N ARG A 65 -7.02 -1.84 -0.35
CA ARG A 65 -6.21 -1.01 0.56
C ARG A 65 -4.72 -1.33 0.46
N PHE A 66 -4.35 -2.61 0.54
CA PHE A 66 -2.96 -3.00 0.36
C PHE A 66 -2.41 -2.64 -1.03
N THR A 67 -3.22 -2.83 -2.07
CA THR A 67 -2.80 -2.48 -3.44
C THR A 67 -2.56 -0.98 -3.56
N ILE A 68 -3.46 -0.14 -3.07
CA ILE A 68 -3.31 1.31 -3.12
C ILE A 68 -2.05 1.74 -2.35
N ALA A 69 -1.85 1.23 -1.13
CA ALA A 69 -0.67 1.52 -0.33
C ALA A 69 0.65 1.08 -1.01
N HIS A 70 0.62 -0.03 -1.74
CA HIS A 70 1.74 -0.52 -2.54
C HIS A 70 2.04 0.40 -3.72
N GLU A 71 1.02 0.81 -4.48
CA GLU A 71 1.18 1.76 -5.58
C GLU A 71 1.67 3.15 -5.08
N ILE A 72 1.23 3.59 -3.90
CA ILE A 72 1.80 4.78 -3.23
C ILE A 72 3.28 4.56 -2.91
N GLY A 73 3.68 3.36 -2.47
CA GLY A 73 5.09 3.01 -2.29
C GLY A 73 5.90 3.19 -3.57
N HIS A 74 5.39 2.73 -4.71
CA HIS A 74 6.02 2.99 -6.01
C HIS A 74 6.08 4.48 -6.35
N PHE A 75 5.05 5.26 -6.05
CA PHE A 75 5.10 6.71 -6.24
C PHE A 75 6.18 7.38 -5.39
N ILE A 76 6.25 7.05 -4.11
CA ILE A 76 7.16 7.70 -3.16
C ILE A 76 8.62 7.32 -3.47
N LEU A 77 8.88 6.04 -3.70
CA LEU A 77 10.24 5.51 -3.80
C LEU A 77 10.74 5.42 -5.26
N HIS A 78 9.85 5.14 -6.21
CA HIS A 78 10.24 4.67 -7.55
C HIS A 78 9.70 5.53 -8.70
N ARG A 79 8.99 6.65 -8.45
CA ARG A 79 8.42 7.48 -9.53
C ARG A 79 9.43 8.02 -10.54
N HIS A 80 10.70 8.13 -10.16
CA HIS A 80 11.79 8.57 -11.03
C HIS A 80 12.17 7.51 -12.08
N LEU A 81 11.79 6.25 -11.86
CA LEU A 81 11.96 5.14 -12.80
C LEU A 81 10.79 5.02 -13.79
N MET A 82 9.73 5.81 -13.59
CA MET A 82 8.55 5.83 -14.45
C MET A 82 8.75 6.87 -15.57
N GLY A 83 8.90 6.36 -16.79
CA GLY A 83 8.96 7.18 -18.00
C GLY A 83 7.61 7.80 -18.34
N THR A 84 7.61 8.67 -19.35
CA THR A 84 6.41 9.25 -19.96
C THR A 84 5.94 8.46 -21.19
N GLY A 85 6.66 7.41 -21.61
CA GLY A 85 6.34 6.55 -22.75
C GLY A 85 5.39 5.39 -22.41
N ILE A 86 4.72 4.82 -23.42
CA ILE A 86 3.63 3.83 -23.26
C ILE A 86 4.08 2.52 -22.57
N THR A 87 5.34 2.11 -22.70
CA THR A 87 5.88 0.87 -22.11
C THR A 87 6.49 1.08 -20.72
N ASP A 88 7.09 2.24 -20.47
CA ASP A 88 7.89 2.52 -19.26
C ASP A 88 7.10 3.33 -18.21
N SER A 89 5.83 3.62 -18.49
CA SER A 89 4.96 4.40 -17.62
C SER A 89 4.08 3.54 -16.70
N ILE A 90 4.01 2.22 -16.91
CA ILE A 90 3.03 1.36 -16.23
C ILE A 90 3.72 0.31 -15.35
N ALA A 91 3.59 0.41 -14.03
CA ALA A 91 3.92 -0.69 -13.13
C ALA A 91 2.67 -1.54 -12.87
N TYR A 92 2.71 -2.83 -13.21
CA TYR A 92 1.57 -3.75 -13.02
C TYR A 92 1.81 -4.68 -11.84
N ARG A 93 0.80 -4.81 -10.97
CA ARG A 93 0.76 -5.86 -9.94
C ARG A 93 0.01 -7.09 -10.44
N THR A 94 0.77 -8.08 -10.91
CA THR A 94 0.28 -9.39 -11.38
C THR A 94 1.19 -10.49 -10.88
N SER A 95 0.65 -11.64 -10.46
CA SER A 95 1.44 -12.86 -10.23
C SER A 95 2.06 -13.41 -11.52
N ASP A 96 1.50 -13.09 -12.69
CA ASP A 96 1.83 -13.72 -13.97
C ASP A 96 1.61 -12.76 -15.16
N CYS A 97 2.49 -11.77 -15.38
CA CYS A 97 2.54 -11.16 -16.72
C CYS A 97 3.92 -10.62 -17.11
N GLU A 98 4.23 -10.85 -18.39
CA GLU A 98 5.41 -10.48 -19.17
C GLU A 98 5.61 -8.96 -19.40
N ASN A 99 4.77 -8.11 -18.80
CA ASN A 99 4.77 -6.66 -18.99
C ASN A 99 5.13 -5.89 -17.71
N LYS A 100 6.05 -6.40 -16.89
CA LYS A 100 6.67 -5.55 -15.85
C LYS A 100 7.40 -4.40 -16.56
N ASN A 101 7.23 -3.18 -16.06
CA ASN A 101 8.12 -2.08 -16.46
C ASN A 101 9.57 -2.56 -16.30
N SER A 102 10.35 -2.56 -17.37
CA SER A 102 11.72 -3.10 -17.39
C SER A 102 12.64 -2.39 -16.39
N ASN A 103 12.28 -1.18 -15.95
CA ASN A 103 13.00 -0.40 -14.94
C ASN A 103 12.61 -0.77 -13.50
N ILE A 104 11.48 -1.46 -13.29
CA ILE A 104 11.02 -1.92 -11.97
C ILE A 104 11.54 -3.34 -11.72
N LYS A 105 12.54 -3.45 -10.85
CA LYS A 105 13.16 -4.70 -10.43
C LYS A 105 12.38 -5.32 -9.28
N ASP A 106 12.59 -6.62 -9.04
CA ASP A 106 11.97 -7.33 -7.91
C ASP A 106 12.36 -6.71 -6.55
N SER A 107 13.51 -6.06 -6.43
CA SER A 107 13.87 -5.29 -5.23
C SER A 107 12.91 -4.12 -4.96
N HIS A 108 12.47 -3.41 -5.99
CA HIS A 108 11.54 -2.30 -5.88
C HIS A 108 10.13 -2.80 -5.47
N GLU A 109 9.72 -3.97 -5.94
CA GLU A 109 8.48 -4.63 -5.51
C GLU A 109 8.53 -4.98 -4.01
N VAL A 110 9.67 -5.49 -3.53
CA VAL A 110 9.89 -5.77 -2.10
C VAL A 110 9.86 -4.48 -1.28
N GLU A 111 10.48 -3.40 -1.77
CA GLU A 111 10.46 -2.08 -1.13
C GLU A 111 9.05 -1.50 -1.07
N ALA A 112 8.28 -1.56 -2.16
CA ALA A 112 6.90 -1.11 -2.20
C ALA A 112 5.99 -1.91 -1.26
N ASN A 113 6.18 -3.24 -1.17
CA ASN A 113 5.48 -4.09 -0.21
C ASN A 113 5.82 -3.73 1.25
N ARG A 114 7.11 -3.48 1.54
CA ARG A 114 7.54 -3.03 2.87
C ARG A 114 6.95 -1.67 3.22
N PHE A 115 6.94 -0.75 2.26
CA PHE A 115 6.32 0.56 2.40
C PHE A 115 4.82 0.44 2.69
N ALA A 116 4.08 -0.34 1.90
CA ALA A 116 2.66 -0.56 2.10
C ALA A 116 2.34 -1.12 3.49
N ALA A 117 3.12 -2.11 3.95
CA ALA A 117 2.97 -2.64 5.30
C ALA A 117 3.31 -1.62 6.39
N ALA A 118 4.28 -0.73 6.16
CA ALA A 118 4.61 0.35 7.11
C ALA A 118 3.54 1.44 7.16
N LEU A 119 2.99 1.82 6.00
CA LEU A 119 1.92 2.80 5.88
C LEU A 119 0.64 2.32 6.58
N LEU A 120 0.19 1.10 6.27
CA LEU A 120 -1.05 0.56 6.82
C LEU A 120 -0.93 0.07 8.27
N LEU A 121 0.28 -0.34 8.67
CA LEU A 121 0.53 -0.89 10.01
C LEU A 121 1.75 -0.21 10.65
N PRO A 122 1.62 1.06 11.08
CA PRO A 122 2.69 1.81 11.73
C PRO A 122 3.15 1.09 12.99
N LYS A 123 4.47 0.95 13.14
CA LYS A 123 5.09 0.12 14.19
C LYS A 123 4.61 0.51 15.59
N ASP A 124 4.73 1.79 15.93
CA ASP A 124 4.49 2.26 17.30
C ASP A 124 3.01 2.09 17.70
N GLN A 125 2.09 2.43 16.79
CA GLN A 125 0.65 2.27 17.02
C GLN A 125 0.22 0.81 17.13
N VAL A 126 0.81 -0.09 16.32
CA VAL A 126 0.53 -1.53 16.41
C VAL A 126 1.02 -2.08 17.75
N ILE A 127 2.24 -1.75 18.17
CA ILE A 127 2.82 -2.21 19.44
C ILE A 127 1.99 -1.69 20.63
N GLU A 128 1.70 -0.38 20.64
CA GLU A 128 0.91 0.26 21.70
C GLU A 128 -0.45 -0.43 21.85
N LYS A 129 -1.20 -0.58 20.74
CA LYS A 129 -2.52 -1.22 20.78
C LYS A 129 -2.45 -2.69 21.17
N TYR A 130 -1.46 -3.43 20.68
CA TYR A 130 -1.28 -4.83 21.05
C TYR A 130 -1.06 -5.01 22.56
N ASN A 131 -0.28 -4.12 23.17
CA ASN A 131 0.02 -4.14 24.60
C ASN A 131 -1.18 -3.72 25.45
N ASN A 132 -2.02 -2.80 24.95
CA ASN A 132 -3.24 -2.35 25.64
C ASN A 132 -4.41 -3.34 25.54
N LEU A 133 -4.38 -4.27 24.60
CA LEU A 133 -5.39 -5.33 24.49
C LEU A 133 -5.11 -6.46 25.48
N THR A 134 -6.18 -7.03 26.03
CA THR A 134 -6.15 -8.26 26.85
C THR A 134 -6.76 -9.43 26.07
N GLY A 135 -6.63 -10.66 26.57
CA GLY A 135 -7.17 -11.86 25.93
C GLY A 135 -6.16 -12.64 25.08
N SER A 136 -6.66 -13.63 24.33
CA SER A 136 -5.83 -14.55 23.55
C SER A 136 -5.14 -13.86 22.37
N VAL A 137 -4.06 -14.45 21.88
CA VAL A 137 -3.34 -13.94 20.68
C VAL A 137 -4.26 -13.89 19.46
N SER A 138 -5.13 -14.89 19.27
CA SER A 138 -6.09 -14.91 18.16
C SER A 138 -7.10 -13.77 18.24
N TYR A 139 -7.60 -13.46 19.45
CA TYR A 139 -8.46 -12.31 19.69
C TYR A 139 -7.75 -11.00 19.34
N LYS A 140 -6.54 -10.78 19.87
CA LYS A 140 -5.73 -9.58 19.57
C LYS A 140 -5.50 -9.38 18.07
N ILE A 141 -5.19 -10.46 17.33
CA ILE A 141 -5.01 -10.40 15.88
C ILE A 141 -6.29 -9.92 15.19
N SER A 142 -7.46 -10.46 15.58
CA SER A 142 -8.74 -10.09 15.00
C SER A 142 -9.09 -8.62 15.27
N GLU A 143 -8.97 -8.19 16.54
CA GLU A 143 -9.26 -6.81 16.95
C GLU A 143 -8.35 -5.81 16.23
N LEU A 144 -7.05 -6.06 16.19
CA LEU A 144 -6.11 -5.18 15.50
C LEU A 144 -6.37 -5.18 13.99
N ALA A 145 -6.60 -6.34 13.38
CA ALA A 145 -6.88 -6.41 11.94
C ALA A 145 -8.13 -5.59 11.57
N SER A 146 -9.18 -5.66 12.39
CA SER A 146 -10.37 -4.82 12.24
C SER A 146 -10.05 -3.34 12.39
N TYR A 147 -9.29 -2.96 13.43
CA TYR A 147 -8.96 -1.56 13.72
C TYR A 147 -8.14 -0.89 12.59
N PHE A 148 -7.17 -1.61 12.02
CA PHE A 148 -6.31 -1.09 10.95
C PHE A 148 -6.89 -1.34 9.54
N GLU A 149 -8.06 -1.96 9.43
CA GLU A 149 -8.69 -2.36 8.17
C GLU A 149 -7.74 -3.17 7.25
N VAL A 150 -7.14 -4.22 7.82
CA VAL A 150 -6.28 -5.17 7.09
C VAL A 150 -6.78 -6.59 7.28
N SER A 151 -6.27 -7.53 6.50
CA SER A 151 -6.53 -8.95 6.74
C SER A 151 -5.87 -9.44 8.03
N THR A 152 -6.48 -10.41 8.69
CA THR A 152 -5.89 -11.10 9.86
C THR A 152 -4.53 -11.71 9.54
N THR A 153 -4.34 -12.21 8.31
CA THR A 153 -3.05 -12.69 7.80
C THR A 153 -1.99 -11.59 7.78
N ALA A 154 -2.31 -10.40 7.25
CA ALA A 154 -1.37 -9.28 7.20
C ALA A 154 -0.99 -8.81 8.61
N MET A 155 -1.99 -8.72 9.51
CA MET A 155 -1.76 -8.39 10.92
C MET A 155 -0.86 -9.43 11.61
N ASN A 156 -1.12 -10.73 11.41
CA ASN A 156 -0.30 -11.80 11.98
C ASN A 156 1.17 -11.69 11.54
N ILE A 157 1.42 -11.53 10.24
CA ILE A 157 2.78 -11.33 9.70
C ILE A 157 3.45 -10.11 10.34
N ARG A 158 2.71 -9.01 10.50
CA ARG A 158 3.23 -7.78 11.10
C ARG A 158 3.62 -7.97 12.57
N LEU A 159 2.77 -8.61 13.36
CA LEU A 159 3.07 -8.90 14.77
C LEU A 159 4.28 -9.83 14.92
N LYS A 160 4.42 -10.84 14.04
CA LYS A 160 5.62 -11.70 13.99
C LYS A 160 6.88 -10.91 13.64
N THR A 161 6.79 -10.00 12.67
CA THR A 161 7.90 -9.10 12.29
C THR A 161 8.38 -8.28 13.50
N PHE A 162 7.46 -7.88 14.38
CA PHE A 162 7.77 -7.16 15.61
C PHE A 162 8.08 -8.06 16.82
N ARG A 163 8.09 -9.39 16.63
CA ARG A 163 8.33 -10.39 17.69
C ARG A 163 7.35 -10.28 18.87
N LEU A 164 6.13 -9.83 18.61
CA LEU A 164 5.05 -9.77 19.61
C LEU A 164 4.35 -11.12 19.78
N ILE A 165 4.46 -11.98 18.76
CA ILE A 165 3.89 -13.33 18.70
C ILE A 165 4.88 -14.28 18.00
N ASN A 166 4.70 -15.58 18.21
CA ASN A 166 5.49 -16.66 17.60
C ASN A 166 4.94 -17.08 16.23
#